data_AF-A0A933LME0-F1
#
_entry.id   AF-A0A933LME0-F1
#
_cell.length_a   1.000
_cell.length_b   1.000
_cell.length_c   1.000
_cell.angle_alpha   90.00
_cell.angle_beta   90.00
_cell.angle_gamma   90.00
#
_symmetry.space_group_name_H-M   'P 1'
#
loop_
_entity.id
_entity.type
_entity.pdbx_description
1 polymer ?
#
loop_
_entity_poly.entity_id
_entity_poly.type
_entity_poly.pdbx_seq_one_letter_code
_entity_poly.pdbx_strand_id
1 'polypeptide(L)'
;MRTRRPRRRDPLEVTVEVALQPGRFIGYRAGWDFVSSLEGVAGQLETLVRTDPERAVSLYETFLAGCYEKAEELDDSSGNFRMFVVSLYCGWIKARQATRADADATARLLLDRVENDPYGFAYTLERDAVTVMNKDSLAALERQVRARFETKDAAGQAAESAHRRDPASTRRRWGEVLRAVYTQQRDVRAYV
;
A
#
# COMPACT_ATOMS: atom_id res chain seq x y z
N MET A 1 -16.79 18.93 32.16
CA MET A 1 -16.81 17.67 31.39
C MET A 1 -17.44 17.96 30.03
N ARG A 2 -16.64 18.11 28.96
CA ARG A 2 -17.17 18.40 27.61
C ARG A 2 -17.70 17.09 27.02
N THR A 3 -19.02 16.96 26.91
CA THR A 3 -19.66 15.86 26.19
C THR A 3 -19.28 15.96 24.71
N ARG A 4 -18.40 15.06 24.28
CA ARG A 4 -18.03 14.90 22.87
C ARG A 4 -19.25 14.37 22.14
N ARG A 5 -19.90 15.22 21.32
CA ARG A 5 -21.00 14.81 20.44
C ARG A 5 -20.53 13.57 19.64
N PRO A 6 -21.36 12.51 19.51
CA PRO A 6 -21.02 11.41 18.63
C PRO A 6 -20.80 11.97 17.22
N ARG A 7 -19.59 11.77 16.66
CA ARG A 7 -19.33 12.11 15.25
C ARG A 7 -20.29 11.26 14.43
N ARG A 8 -21.14 11.89 13.64
CA ARG A 8 -21.94 11.20 12.64
C ARG A 8 -20.97 10.42 11.75
N ARG A 9 -21.13 9.10 11.68
CA ARG A 9 -20.26 8.22 10.89
C ARG A 9 -20.30 8.65 9.43
N ASP A 10 -19.16 8.62 8.77
CA ASP A 10 -19.04 9.09 7.39
C ASP A 10 -19.90 8.20 6.47
N PRO A 11 -20.75 8.74 5.59
CA PRO A 11 -21.55 7.92 4.68
C PRO A 11 -20.71 6.99 3.78
N LEU A 12 -19.52 7.40 3.37
CA LEU A 12 -18.61 6.57 2.58
C LEU A 12 -17.95 5.48 3.43
N GLU A 13 -17.71 5.73 4.72
CA GLU A 13 -17.25 4.70 5.64
C GLU A 13 -18.30 3.58 5.80
N VAL A 14 -19.58 3.94 5.90
CA VAL A 14 -20.69 2.97 5.91
C VAL A 14 -20.74 2.21 4.58
N THR A 15 -20.51 2.90 3.46
CA THR A 15 -20.50 2.26 2.12
C THR A 15 -19.36 1.25 2.00
N VAL A 16 -18.16 1.59 2.50
CA VAL A 16 -17.01 0.68 2.59
C VAL A 16 -17.35 -0.55 3.42
N GLU A 17 -17.92 -0.36 4.62
CA GLU A 17 -18.29 -1.47 5.52
C GLU A 17 -19.32 -2.40 4.89
N VAL A 18 -20.36 -1.84 4.26
CA VAL A 18 -21.39 -2.62 3.55
C VAL A 18 -20.79 -3.41 2.40
N ALA A 19 -19.89 -2.80 1.61
CA ALA A 19 -19.28 -3.47 0.47
C ALA A 19 -18.32 -4.61 0.91
N LEU A 20 -17.59 -4.41 2.00
CA LEU A 20 -16.68 -5.41 2.59
C LEU A 20 -17.41 -6.63 3.15
N GLN A 21 -18.67 -6.49 3.59
CA GLN A 21 -19.50 -7.58 4.10
C GLN A 21 -18.80 -8.36 5.24
N PRO A 22 -18.44 -7.71 6.37
CA PRO A 22 -17.73 -8.35 7.46
C PRO A 22 -18.51 -9.55 8.03
N GLY A 23 -17.81 -10.64 8.33
CA GLY A 23 -18.38 -11.90 8.82
C GLY A 23 -18.94 -12.83 7.73
N ARG A 24 -19.02 -12.38 6.48
CA ARG A 24 -19.54 -13.19 5.36
C ARG A 24 -18.39 -13.75 4.52
N PHE A 25 -18.24 -15.07 4.46
CA PHE A 25 -17.27 -15.68 3.56
C PHE A 25 -17.62 -15.47 2.07
N ILE A 26 -16.64 -15.06 1.27
CA ILE A 26 -16.75 -14.88 -0.18
C ILE A 26 -16.00 -16.01 -0.88
N GLY A 27 -16.72 -16.97 -1.44
CA GLY A 27 -16.12 -18.07 -2.19
C GLY A 27 -15.60 -17.64 -3.57
N TYR A 28 -14.69 -18.44 -4.14
CA TYR A 28 -14.01 -18.20 -5.42
C TYR A 28 -14.93 -17.66 -6.54
N ARG A 29 -16.10 -18.27 -6.74
CA ARG A 29 -17.05 -17.89 -7.80
C ARG A 29 -17.69 -16.52 -7.62
N ALA A 30 -17.74 -16.02 -6.39
CA ALA A 30 -18.29 -14.70 -6.06
C ALA A 30 -17.20 -13.62 -5.95
N GLY A 31 -15.92 -13.99 -6.04
CA GLY A 31 -14.79 -13.08 -5.85
C GLY A 31 -14.76 -11.92 -6.85
N TRP A 32 -15.12 -12.18 -8.12
CA TRP A 32 -15.14 -11.12 -9.14
C TRP A 32 -16.20 -10.06 -8.86
N ASP A 33 -17.46 -10.48 -8.63
CA ASP A 33 -18.56 -9.56 -8.30
C ASP A 33 -18.26 -8.78 -7.01
N PHE A 34 -17.68 -9.47 -6.02
CA PHE A 34 -17.26 -8.86 -4.76
C PHE A 34 -16.21 -7.77 -5.00
N VAL A 35 -15.11 -8.05 -5.70
CA VAL A 35 -14.07 -7.07 -5.99
C VAL A 35 -14.61 -5.91 -6.83
N SER A 36 -15.45 -6.19 -7.83
CA SER A 36 -16.08 -5.12 -8.63
C SER A 36 -16.92 -4.16 -7.78
N SER A 37 -17.62 -4.68 -6.77
CA SER A 37 -18.35 -3.82 -5.81
C SER A 37 -17.41 -2.92 -5.00
N LEU A 38 -16.23 -3.43 -4.59
CA LEU A 38 -15.22 -2.66 -3.87
C LEU A 38 -14.56 -1.60 -4.76
N GLU A 39 -14.29 -1.91 -6.02
CA GLU A 39 -13.78 -0.97 -7.03
C GLU A 39 -14.76 0.19 -7.25
N GLY A 40 -16.07 -0.10 -7.25
CA GLY A 40 -17.10 0.93 -7.29
C GLY A 40 -17.01 1.94 -6.14
N VAL A 41 -16.69 1.46 -4.92
CA VAL A 41 -16.44 2.34 -3.77
C VAL A 41 -15.11 3.09 -3.93
N ALA A 42 -14.05 2.42 -4.38
CA ALA A 42 -12.75 3.05 -4.61
C ALA A 42 -12.81 4.19 -5.63
N GLY A 43 -13.66 4.08 -6.66
CA GLY A 43 -13.91 5.17 -7.63
C GLY A 43 -14.56 6.42 -7.00
N GLN A 44 -15.42 6.22 -5.99
CA GLN A 44 -15.98 7.35 -5.23
C GLN A 44 -14.90 8.06 -4.41
N LEU A 45 -13.98 7.30 -3.81
CA LEU A 45 -12.83 7.85 -3.09
C LEU A 45 -11.88 8.60 -4.04
N GLU A 46 -11.63 8.09 -5.25
CA GLU A 46 -10.80 8.78 -6.23
C GLU A 46 -11.40 10.14 -6.64
N THR A 47 -12.73 10.20 -6.78
CA THR A 47 -13.43 11.48 -7.00
C THR A 47 -13.23 12.42 -5.81
N LEU A 48 -13.31 11.90 -4.59
CA LEU A 48 -13.15 12.67 -3.36
C LEU A 48 -11.75 13.27 -3.20
N VAL A 49 -10.69 12.60 -3.69
CA VAL A 49 -9.31 13.13 -3.65
C VAL A 49 -9.23 14.55 -4.23
N ARG A 50 -10.03 14.87 -5.25
CA ARG A 50 -10.01 16.19 -5.89
C ARG A 50 -10.72 17.27 -5.07
N THR A 51 -11.72 16.91 -4.28
CA THR A 51 -12.60 17.86 -3.59
C THR A 51 -12.30 17.98 -2.11
N ASP A 52 -11.88 16.88 -1.49
CA ASP A 52 -11.59 16.76 -0.05
C ASP A 52 -10.52 15.67 0.17
N PRO A 53 -9.24 15.98 -0.12
CA PRO A 53 -8.16 15.00 -0.08
C PRO A 53 -7.87 14.51 1.35
N GLU A 54 -8.06 15.34 2.38
CA GLU A 54 -7.85 14.92 3.79
C GLU A 54 -8.84 13.84 4.20
N ARG A 55 -10.13 14.04 3.88
CA ARG A 55 -11.16 13.03 4.11
C ARG A 55 -10.90 11.77 3.29
N ALA A 56 -10.45 11.91 2.04
CA ALA A 56 -10.10 10.77 1.20
C ALA A 56 -8.96 9.93 1.79
N VAL A 57 -7.91 10.55 2.34
CA VAL A 57 -6.81 9.83 3.03
C VAL A 57 -7.37 8.97 4.17
N SER A 58 -8.17 9.54 5.06
CA SER A 58 -8.75 8.77 6.19
C SER A 58 -9.67 7.63 5.74
N LEU A 59 -10.43 7.83 4.66
CA LEU A 59 -11.29 6.79 4.10
C LEU A 59 -10.48 5.67 3.44
N TYR A 60 -9.42 5.99 2.70
CA TYR A 60 -8.50 4.98 2.17
C TYR A 60 -7.84 4.16 3.28
N GLU A 61 -7.40 4.81 4.37
CA GLU A 61 -6.81 4.11 5.52
C GLU A 61 -7.80 3.15 6.18
N THR A 62 -9.06 3.59 6.31
CA THR A 62 -10.14 2.74 6.85
C THR A 62 -10.47 1.58 5.90
N PHE A 63 -10.51 1.83 4.59
CA PHE A 63 -10.77 0.80 3.59
C PHE A 63 -9.66 -0.24 3.57
N LEU A 64 -8.40 0.20 3.57
CA LEU A 64 -7.24 -0.68 3.67
C LEU A 64 -7.30 -1.53 4.95
N ALA A 65 -7.58 -0.94 6.11
CA ALA A 65 -7.75 -1.71 7.35
C ALA A 65 -8.85 -2.77 7.22
N GLY A 66 -10.00 -2.40 6.66
CA GLY A 66 -11.09 -3.33 6.40
C GLY A 66 -10.72 -4.45 5.43
N CYS A 67 -9.88 -4.19 4.43
CA CYS A 67 -9.38 -5.23 3.53
C CYS A 67 -8.50 -6.26 4.25
N TYR A 68 -7.70 -5.83 5.22
CA TYR A 68 -6.87 -6.75 6.02
C TYR A 68 -7.72 -7.61 6.95
N GLU A 69 -8.74 -7.04 7.60
CA GLU A 69 -9.71 -7.82 8.38
C GLU A 69 -10.47 -8.82 7.48
N LYS A 70 -10.73 -8.44 6.22
CA LYS A 70 -11.44 -9.28 5.27
C LYS A 70 -10.64 -10.46 4.73
N ALA A 71 -9.31 -10.45 4.85
CA ALA A 71 -8.41 -11.37 4.16
C ALA A 71 -8.69 -12.86 4.45
N GLU A 72 -9.16 -13.20 5.64
CA GLU A 72 -9.50 -14.57 6.06
C GLU A 72 -10.94 -14.98 5.69
N GLU A 73 -11.74 -14.04 5.19
CA GLU A 73 -13.15 -14.25 4.85
C GLU A 73 -13.38 -14.32 3.33
N LEU A 74 -12.34 -14.60 2.54
CA LEU A 74 -12.49 -14.84 1.12
C LEU A 74 -11.50 -15.87 0.59
N ASP A 75 -11.90 -16.51 -0.51
CA ASP A 75 -10.98 -17.26 -1.36
C ASP A 75 -10.41 -16.33 -2.45
N ASP A 76 -9.22 -15.79 -2.21
CA ASP A 76 -8.48 -14.97 -3.18
C ASP A 76 -7.47 -15.78 -4.02
N SER A 77 -7.73 -17.06 -4.29
CA SER A 77 -6.84 -17.86 -5.16
C SER A 77 -6.67 -17.26 -6.56
N SER A 78 -7.62 -16.43 -7.00
CA SER A 78 -7.53 -15.66 -8.25
C SER A 78 -6.57 -14.47 -8.20
N GLY A 79 -6.24 -13.96 -7.00
CA GLY A 79 -5.43 -12.77 -6.78
C GLY A 79 -6.12 -11.44 -7.06
N ASN A 80 -7.42 -11.44 -7.40
CA ASN A 80 -8.18 -10.23 -7.73
C ASN A 80 -8.27 -9.29 -6.53
N PHE A 81 -8.50 -9.81 -5.33
CA PHE A 81 -8.60 -8.99 -4.13
C PHE A 81 -7.25 -8.40 -3.76
N ARG A 82 -6.17 -9.20 -3.83
CA ARG A 82 -4.79 -8.71 -3.73
C ARG A 82 -4.51 -7.55 -4.68
N MET A 83 -4.85 -7.67 -5.96
CA MET A 83 -4.67 -6.59 -6.95
C MET A 83 -5.47 -5.35 -6.59
N PHE A 84 -6.71 -5.53 -6.12
CA PHE A 84 -7.55 -4.44 -5.64
C PHE A 84 -6.90 -3.70 -4.45
N VAL A 85 -6.38 -4.42 -3.45
CA VAL A 85 -5.70 -3.80 -2.29
C VAL A 85 -4.48 -2.96 -2.74
N VAL A 86 -3.71 -3.44 -3.70
CA VAL A 86 -2.60 -2.66 -4.29
C VAL A 86 -3.12 -1.38 -4.97
N SER A 87 -4.24 -1.44 -5.69
CA SER A 87 -4.87 -0.26 -6.29
C SER A 87 -5.35 0.75 -5.22
N LEU A 88 -5.84 0.28 -4.07
CA LEU A 88 -6.22 1.13 -2.94
C LEU A 88 -5.03 1.86 -2.36
N TYR A 89 -3.88 1.20 -2.19
CA TYR A 89 -2.65 1.90 -1.78
C TYR A 89 -2.22 2.96 -2.78
N CYS A 90 -2.36 2.70 -4.09
CA CYS A 90 -2.09 3.71 -5.10
C CYS A 90 -3.02 4.93 -4.98
N GLY A 91 -4.32 4.69 -4.71
CA GLY A 91 -5.28 5.74 -4.38
C GLY A 91 -4.91 6.53 -3.13
N TRP A 92 -4.50 5.85 -2.06
CA TRP A 92 -4.02 6.46 -0.82
C TRP A 92 -2.78 7.34 -1.05
N ILE A 93 -1.82 6.89 -1.86
CA ILE A 93 -0.64 7.70 -2.24
C ILE A 93 -1.09 8.97 -2.98
N LYS A 94 -1.98 8.85 -3.97
CA LYS A 94 -2.52 10.01 -4.70
C LYS A 94 -3.21 11.00 -3.72
N ALA A 95 -4.00 10.49 -2.78
CA ALA A 95 -4.68 11.31 -1.77
C ALA A 95 -3.69 12.07 -0.88
N ARG A 96 -2.63 11.40 -0.40
CA ARG A 96 -1.58 12.01 0.41
C ARG A 96 -0.76 13.06 -0.35
N GLN A 97 -0.53 12.84 -1.64
CA GLN A 97 0.11 13.85 -2.48
C GLN A 97 -0.79 15.08 -2.65
N ALA A 98 -2.11 14.88 -2.79
CA ALA A 98 -3.08 15.96 -2.90
C ALA A 98 -3.18 16.81 -1.62
N THR A 99 -2.98 16.21 -0.44
CA THR A 99 -2.85 16.95 0.83
C THR A 99 -1.46 17.56 1.06
N ARG A 100 -0.51 17.34 0.14
CA ARG A 100 0.93 17.68 0.31
C ARG A 100 1.51 17.10 1.61
N ALA A 101 1.06 15.90 1.98
CA ALA A 101 1.62 15.19 3.13
C ALA A 101 3.12 14.94 2.94
N ASP A 102 3.82 14.80 4.07
CA ASP A 102 5.25 14.53 4.08
C ASP A 102 5.60 13.26 3.27
N ALA A 103 6.47 13.42 2.28
CA ALA A 103 6.86 12.37 1.35
C ALA A 103 7.67 11.25 2.03
N ASP A 104 8.55 11.58 2.98
CA ASP A 104 9.33 10.62 3.76
C ASP A 104 8.46 9.82 4.74
N ALA A 105 7.48 10.46 5.36
CA ALA A 105 6.49 9.78 6.18
C ALA A 105 5.65 8.81 5.35
N THR A 106 5.22 9.23 4.16
CA THR A 106 4.44 8.37 3.24
C THR A 106 5.26 7.16 2.79
N ALA A 107 6.51 7.36 2.37
CA ALA A 107 7.41 6.28 1.99
C ALA A 107 7.69 5.31 3.15
N ARG A 108 7.91 5.83 4.37
CA ARG A 108 8.11 4.98 5.56
C ARG A 108 6.90 4.10 5.87
N LEU A 109 5.70 4.67 5.85
CA LEU A 109 4.45 3.93 6.08
C LEU A 109 4.23 2.84 5.02
N LEU A 110 4.51 3.15 3.76
CA LEU A 110 4.40 2.19 2.66
C LEU A 110 5.37 1.01 2.83
N LEU A 111 6.64 1.30 3.15
CA LEU A 111 7.67 0.28 3.30
C LEU A 111 7.48 -0.57 4.56
N ASP A 112 7.05 0.05 5.67
CA ASP A 112 6.69 -0.68 6.89
C ASP A 112 5.53 -1.65 6.65
N ARG A 113 4.54 -1.23 5.85
CA ARG A 113 3.46 -2.12 5.44
C ARG A 113 3.98 -3.31 4.63
N VAL A 114 4.85 -3.05 3.66
CA VAL A 114 5.50 -4.05 2.82
C VAL A 114 6.30 -5.08 3.63
N GLU A 115 6.95 -4.64 4.69
CA GLU A 115 7.78 -5.48 5.58
C GLU A 115 6.92 -6.32 6.54
N ASN A 116 5.77 -5.80 6.95
CA ASN A 116 4.89 -6.40 7.95
C ASN A 116 3.54 -6.87 7.38
N ASP A 117 3.53 -7.32 6.12
CA ASP A 117 2.30 -7.75 5.44
C ASP A 117 2.02 -9.25 5.64
N PRO A 118 1.07 -9.64 6.51
CA PRO A 118 0.79 -11.05 6.80
C PRO A 118 0.14 -11.80 5.62
N TYR A 119 -0.48 -11.08 4.68
CA TYR A 119 -1.31 -11.67 3.62
C TYR A 119 -0.68 -11.61 2.23
N GLY A 120 0.52 -11.03 2.09
CA GLY A 120 1.22 -10.90 0.81
C GLY A 120 0.57 -9.95 -0.20
N PHE A 121 -0.43 -9.15 0.20
CA PHE A 121 -1.02 -8.09 -0.62
C PHE A 121 0.04 -7.10 -1.13
N ALA A 122 0.97 -6.72 -0.28
CA ALA A 122 2.01 -5.74 -0.56
C ALA A 122 3.20 -6.29 -1.37
N TYR A 123 3.15 -7.53 -1.86
CA TYR A 123 4.29 -8.15 -2.55
C TYR A 123 4.77 -7.43 -3.82
N THR A 124 3.87 -6.75 -4.56
CA THR A 124 4.22 -5.94 -5.75
C THR A 124 4.00 -4.45 -5.53
N LEU A 125 3.61 -4.05 -4.31
CA LEU A 125 3.09 -2.73 -4.03
C LEU A 125 4.09 -1.63 -4.36
N GLU A 126 5.38 -1.86 -4.11
CA GLU A 126 6.43 -0.90 -4.41
C GLU A 126 6.52 -0.58 -5.91
N ARG A 127 6.28 -1.57 -6.78
CA ARG A 127 6.32 -1.40 -8.24
C ARG A 127 5.12 -0.62 -8.77
N ASP A 128 3.95 -0.84 -8.20
CA ASP A 128 2.74 -0.11 -8.59
C ASP A 128 2.75 1.31 -8.00
N ALA A 129 3.24 1.46 -6.77
CA ALA A 129 3.36 2.74 -6.08
C ALA A 129 4.23 3.75 -6.86
N VAL A 130 5.36 3.33 -7.44
CA VAL A 130 6.22 4.24 -8.22
C VAL A 130 5.49 4.87 -9.40
N THR A 131 4.48 4.19 -9.98
CA THR A 131 3.75 4.70 -11.15
C THR A 131 2.86 5.90 -10.83
N VAL A 132 2.42 6.05 -9.58
CA VAL A 132 1.53 7.14 -9.13
C VAL A 132 2.24 8.21 -8.31
N MET A 133 3.52 8.00 -7.97
CA MET A 133 4.31 8.93 -7.20
C MET A 133 4.79 10.12 -8.03
N ASN A 134 4.69 11.32 -7.44
CA ASN A 134 5.31 12.52 -7.97
C ASN A 134 6.82 12.52 -7.70
N LYS A 135 7.53 13.54 -8.21
CA LYS A 135 8.99 13.63 -8.10
C LYS A 135 9.49 13.61 -6.65
N ASP A 136 8.83 14.33 -5.75
CA ASP A 136 9.25 14.44 -4.35
C ASP A 136 9.02 13.11 -3.61
N SER A 137 7.88 12.46 -3.86
CA SER A 137 7.58 11.13 -3.33
C SER A 137 8.53 10.05 -3.86
N LEU A 138 8.90 10.10 -5.15
CA LEU A 138 9.90 9.18 -5.71
C LEU A 138 11.27 9.37 -5.07
N ALA A 139 11.72 10.62 -4.88
CA ALA A 139 13.00 10.89 -4.23
C ALA A 139 13.02 10.45 -2.76
N ALA A 140 11.92 10.64 -2.04
CA ALA A 140 11.78 10.14 -0.67
C ALA A 140 11.77 8.61 -0.61
N LEU A 141 11.03 7.95 -1.50
CA LEU A 141 11.02 6.50 -1.60
C LEU A 141 12.42 5.95 -1.90
N GLU A 142 13.13 6.54 -2.86
CA GLU A 142 14.51 6.17 -3.18
C GLU A 142 15.42 6.21 -1.96
N ARG A 143 15.44 7.32 -1.21
CA ARG A 143 16.26 7.47 0.00
C ARG A 143 15.94 6.38 1.02
N GLN A 144 14.65 6.13 1.28
CA GLN A 144 14.20 5.15 2.27
C GLN A 144 14.52 3.72 1.86
N VAL A 145 14.39 3.37 0.57
CA VAL A 145 14.75 2.05 0.04
C VAL A 145 16.26 1.86 0.05
N ARG A 146 17.03 2.89 -0.33
CA ARG A 146 18.51 2.85 -0.29
C ARG A 146 19.02 2.61 1.13
N ALA A 147 18.49 3.33 2.12
CA ALA A 147 18.85 3.12 3.52
C ALA A 147 18.57 1.68 4.00
N ARG A 148 17.44 1.09 3.59
CA ARG A 148 17.11 -0.32 3.87
C ARG A 148 18.05 -1.29 3.16
N PHE A 149 18.36 -1.03 1.88
CA PHE A 149 19.28 -1.84 1.11
C PHE A 149 20.68 -1.87 1.77
N GLU A 150 21.22 -0.71 2.14
CA GLU A 150 22.54 -0.58 2.79
C GLU A 150 22.56 -1.25 4.18
N THR A 151 21.52 -1.04 4.99
CA THR A 151 21.40 -1.67 6.31
C THR A 151 21.38 -3.19 6.21
N LYS A 152 20.66 -3.74 5.22
CA LYS A 152 20.56 -5.18 5.00
C LYS A 152 21.82 -5.77 4.35
N ASP A 153 22.55 -5.00 3.53
CA ASP A 153 23.85 -5.40 3.00
C ASP A 153 24.87 -5.59 4.14
N ALA A 154 24.97 -4.60 5.04
CA ALA A 154 25.83 -4.70 6.22
C ALA A 154 25.48 -5.90 7.13
N ALA A 155 24.18 -6.14 7.35
CA ALA A 155 23.71 -7.31 8.11
C ALA A 155 23.97 -8.65 7.41
N GLY A 156 23.86 -8.69 6.07
CA GLY A 156 24.14 -9.87 5.26
C GLY A 156 25.62 -10.27 5.33
N GLN A 157 26.53 -9.30 5.20
CA GLN A 157 27.98 -9.52 5.33
C GLN A 157 28.37 -10.04 6.74
N ALA A 158 27.68 -9.57 7.78
CA ALA A 158 27.86 -10.06 9.16
C ALA A 158 27.22 -11.44 9.43
N ALA A 159 26.21 -11.85 8.65
CA ALA A 159 25.55 -13.15 8.79
C ALA A 159 26.17 -14.25 7.93
N GLU A 160 26.80 -13.89 6.80
CA GLU A 160 27.56 -14.80 5.94
C GLU A 160 28.80 -15.35 6.67
N SER A 161 29.45 -14.51 7.48
CA SER A 161 30.48 -14.93 8.44
C SER A 161 29.96 -15.82 9.58
N ALA A 162 28.62 -15.92 9.76
CA ALA A 162 27.95 -16.71 10.80
C ALA A 162 27.07 -17.86 10.28
N HIS A 163 27.06 -18.15 8.95
CA HIS A 163 26.34 -19.26 8.31
C HIS A 163 24.84 -19.40 8.71
N ARG A 164 24.10 -18.29 8.78
CA ARG A 164 22.64 -18.30 9.03
C ARG A 164 21.82 -17.91 7.78
N ARG A 165 20.61 -18.48 7.70
CA ARG A 165 19.69 -18.51 6.55
C ARG A 165 19.32 -17.13 5.97
N ASP A 166 19.53 -17.03 4.66
CA ASP A 166 19.00 -16.14 3.60
C ASP A 166 18.82 -14.60 3.81
N PRO A 167 19.91 -13.84 4.01
CA PRO A 167 19.93 -12.39 3.80
C PRO A 167 19.82 -11.95 2.32
N ALA A 168 19.98 -12.88 1.36
CA ALA A 168 20.10 -12.57 -0.06
C ALA A 168 18.74 -12.24 -0.72
N SER A 169 17.65 -12.88 -0.30
CA SER A 169 16.30 -12.62 -0.83
C SER A 169 15.80 -11.20 -0.52
N THR A 170 16.02 -10.72 0.70
CA THR A 170 15.63 -9.35 1.10
C THR A 170 16.45 -8.28 0.35
N ARG A 171 17.75 -8.52 0.18
CA ARG A 171 18.61 -7.62 -0.61
C ARG A 171 18.16 -7.53 -2.07
N ARG A 172 17.81 -8.66 -2.69
CA ARG A 172 17.29 -8.69 -4.07
C ARG A 172 16.02 -7.88 -4.21
N ARG A 173 15.06 -8.04 -3.27
CA ARG A 173 13.81 -7.26 -3.26
C ARG A 173 14.09 -5.76 -3.29
N TRP A 174 14.92 -5.24 -2.38
CA TRP A 174 15.21 -3.80 -2.35
C TRP A 174 15.97 -3.31 -3.59
N GLY A 175 16.86 -4.14 -4.15
CA GLY A 175 17.50 -3.84 -5.43
C GLY A 175 16.51 -3.73 -6.59
N GLU A 176 15.50 -4.60 -6.65
CA GLU A 176 14.43 -4.54 -7.66
C GLU A 176 13.58 -3.28 -7.51
N VAL A 177 13.26 -2.89 -6.28
CA VAL A 177 12.53 -1.64 -6.00
C VAL A 177 13.34 -0.41 -6.46
N LEU A 178 14.64 -0.35 -6.16
CA LEU A 178 15.51 0.74 -6.63
C LEU A 178 15.51 0.83 -8.16
N ARG A 179 15.61 -0.31 -8.86
CA ARG A 179 15.53 -0.33 -10.33
C ARG A 179 14.20 0.21 -10.85
N ALA A 180 13.08 -0.12 -10.20
CA ALA A 180 11.78 0.41 -10.57
C ALA A 180 11.71 1.94 -10.37
N VAL A 181 12.24 2.45 -9.25
CA VAL A 181 12.33 3.90 -8.98
C VAL A 181 13.17 4.60 -10.05
N TYR A 182 14.38 4.13 -10.35
CA TYR A 182 15.25 4.76 -11.35
C TYR A 182 14.67 4.71 -12.76
N THR A 183 13.99 3.61 -13.11
CA THR A 183 13.26 3.49 -14.38
C THR A 183 12.20 4.58 -14.49
N GLN A 184 11.41 4.77 -13.42
CA GLN A 184 10.36 5.77 -13.39
C GLN A 184 10.92 7.21 -13.40
N GLN A 185 12.03 7.45 -12.72
CA GLN A 185 12.73 8.74 -12.73
C GLN A 185 13.45 9.02 -14.07
N ARG A 186 13.62 8.00 -14.93
CA ARG A 186 14.46 8.02 -16.15
C ARG A 186 15.93 8.34 -15.86
N ASP A 187 16.43 7.94 -14.69
CA ASP A 187 17.84 8.14 -14.32
C ASP A 187 18.69 6.94 -14.77
N VAL A 188 19.23 7.05 -15.98
CA VAL A 188 20.08 6.01 -16.59
C VAL A 188 21.41 5.84 -15.83
N ARG A 189 21.92 6.90 -15.17
CA ARG A 189 23.21 6.82 -14.47
C ARG A 189 23.09 6.09 -13.14
N ALA A 190 21.98 6.24 -12.44
CA ALA A 190 21.71 5.51 -11.20
C ALA A 190 21.28 4.04 -11.45
N TYR A 191 20.83 3.72 -12.67
CA TYR A 191 20.35 2.40 -13.05
C TYR A 191 21.46 1.38 -13.37
N VAL A 192 22.61 1.85 -13.87
CA VAL A 192 23.74 1.01 -14.37
C VAL A 192 24.76 0.73 -13.28
#